data_AF-A0A9D5PUY0-F1
#
_entry.id   AF-A0A9D5PUY0-F1
#
_cell.length_a   1.000
_cell.length_b   1.000
_cell.length_c   1.000
_cell.angle_alpha   90.00
_cell.angle_beta   90.00
_cell.angle_gamma   90.00
#
_symmetry.space_group_name_H-M   'P 1'
#
loop_
_entity.id
_entity.type
_entity.pdbx_description
1 polymer ?
#
loop_
_entity_poly.entity_id
_entity_poly.type
_entity_poly.pdbx_seq_one_letter_code
_entity_poly.pdbx_strand_id
1 'polypeptide(L)'
;FIIELPEYKIPSLWGAFKSMCSRGWAYIVKAATIILLCNMAVQLMQTFTWSFAVAETSDASILASIARPFAYLLVPIVGVLSWELAAAAVTGFIAKENVVGTLAVCFVGLENLVDMDELALVEGTGAEAAAIMAITKAAALAYLMFNLYTPPCFAAIGAMNAEMKSAKWLWGGIGLQLATGYAVAYLVYTIGTLVTGGALNTGAAIAGLIAILAMAAIIAVIGIGANNKLKAEYALKK
;
A
#
# COMPACT_ATOMS: atom_id res chain seq x y z
N PHE A 1 -50.96 -15.97 -19.52
CA PHE A 1 -49.58 -16.42 -19.81
C PHE A 1 -49.02 -17.07 -18.57
N ILE A 2 -48.93 -18.40 -18.56
CA ILE A 2 -48.28 -19.17 -17.49
C ILE A 2 -46.79 -19.15 -17.82
N ILE A 3 -46.00 -18.48 -16.98
CA ILE A 3 -44.53 -18.58 -17.03
C ILE A 3 -44.18 -19.92 -16.40
N GLU A 4 -43.86 -20.89 -17.25
CA GLU A 4 -43.24 -22.14 -16.85
C GLU A 4 -41.80 -21.85 -16.40
N LEU A 5 -41.53 -22.06 -15.11
CA LEU A 5 -40.19 -21.88 -14.54
C LEU A 5 -39.28 -23.00 -15.08
N PRO A 6 -38.08 -22.67 -15.58
CA PRO A 6 -37.17 -23.65 -16.14
C PRO A 6 -36.73 -24.67 -15.09
N GLU A 7 -36.50 -25.89 -15.55
CA GLU A 7 -36.09 -27.02 -14.72
C GLU A 7 -34.72 -26.74 -14.06
N TYR A 8 -34.73 -26.62 -12.72
CA TYR A 8 -33.55 -26.28 -11.95
C TYR A 8 -32.56 -27.45 -11.95
N LYS A 9 -31.46 -27.31 -12.71
CA LYS A 9 -30.36 -28.28 -12.71
C LYS A 9 -29.46 -28.04 -11.50
N ILE A 10 -29.25 -29.09 -10.71
CA ILE A 10 -28.37 -29.06 -9.54
C ILE A 10 -26.95 -28.68 -10.00
N PRO A 11 -26.32 -27.65 -9.40
CA PRO A 11 -25.01 -27.20 -9.83
C PRO A 11 -23.98 -28.32 -9.65
N SER A 12 -23.29 -28.69 -10.75
CA SER A 12 -22.22 -29.68 -10.68
C SER A 12 -21.01 -29.06 -9.99
N LEU A 13 -20.73 -29.50 -8.75
CA LEU A 13 -19.58 -29.04 -7.96
C LEU A 13 -18.26 -29.21 -8.73
N TRP A 14 -18.13 -30.30 -9.49
CA TRP A 14 -16.96 -30.56 -10.32
C TRP A 14 -16.81 -29.58 -11.49
N GLY A 15 -17.93 -29.18 -12.11
CA GLY A 15 -17.94 -28.19 -13.19
C GLY A 15 -17.56 -26.79 -12.68
N ALA A 16 -18.11 -26.41 -11.51
CA ALA A 16 -17.75 -25.18 -10.82
C ALA A 16 -16.26 -25.16 -10.44
N PHE A 17 -15.74 -26.25 -9.87
CA PHE A 17 -14.33 -26.38 -9.51
C PHE A 17 -13.40 -26.28 -10.72
N LYS A 18 -13.70 -26.99 -11.82
CA LYS A 18 -12.90 -26.92 -13.05
C LYS A 18 -12.91 -25.52 -13.67
N SER A 19 -14.05 -24.84 -13.64
CA SER A 19 -14.17 -23.44 -14.11
C SER A 19 -13.39 -22.47 -13.22
N MET A 20 -13.42 -22.66 -11.90
CA MET A 20 -12.64 -21.88 -10.95
C MET A 20 -11.14 -22.07 -11.17
N CYS A 21 -10.67 -23.32 -11.31
CA CYS A 21 -9.27 -23.63 -11.57
C CYS A 21 -8.77 -23.04 -12.90
N SER A 22 -9.55 -23.11 -13.99
CA SER A 22 -9.11 -22.55 -15.27
C SER A 22 -9.01 -21.02 -15.22
N ARG A 23 -9.93 -20.35 -14.52
CA ARG A 23 -9.88 -18.90 -14.29
C ARG A 23 -8.73 -18.51 -13.37
N GLY A 24 -8.47 -19.30 -12.32
CA GLY A 24 -7.35 -19.11 -11.41
C GLY A 24 -6.00 -19.23 -12.12
N TRP A 25 -5.84 -20.23 -13.00
CA TRP A 25 -4.63 -20.38 -13.80
C TRP A 25 -4.37 -19.18 -14.73
N ALA A 26 -5.42 -18.71 -15.42
CA ALA A 26 -5.31 -17.52 -16.27
C ALA A 26 -4.93 -16.26 -15.47
N TYR A 27 -5.40 -16.14 -14.22
CA TYR A 27 -4.99 -15.06 -13.32
C TYR A 27 -3.52 -15.17 -12.93
N ILE A 28 -3.03 -16.36 -12.54
CA ILE A 28 -1.63 -16.59 -12.15
C ILE A 28 -0.68 -16.19 -13.28
N VAL A 29 -0.94 -16.65 -14.51
CA VAL A 29 -0.09 -16.34 -15.67
C VAL A 29 -0.03 -14.82 -15.92
N LYS A 30 -1.17 -14.13 -15.80
CA LYS A 30 -1.23 -12.69 -16.08
C LYS A 30 -0.62 -11.85 -14.96
N ALA A 31 -0.81 -12.25 -13.70
CA ALA A 31 -0.26 -11.56 -12.53
C ALA A 31 1.26 -11.77 -12.42
N ALA A 32 1.76 -12.99 -12.65
CA ALA A 32 3.18 -13.31 -12.55
C ALA A 32 4.03 -12.47 -13.51
N THR A 33 3.59 -12.27 -14.75
CA THR A 33 4.32 -11.43 -15.73
C THR A 33 4.43 -9.98 -15.28
N ILE A 34 3.38 -9.42 -14.68
CA ILE A 34 3.39 -8.05 -14.17
C ILE A 34 4.33 -7.94 -12.96
N ILE A 35 4.24 -8.88 -12.01
CA ILE A 35 5.09 -8.88 -10.80
C ILE A 35 6.57 -8.98 -11.18
N LEU A 36 6.93 -9.90 -12.09
CA LEU A 36 8.31 -10.08 -12.54
C LEU A 36 8.86 -8.81 -13.20
N LEU A 37 8.08 -8.19 -14.09
CA LEU A 37 8.48 -6.97 -14.78
C LEU A 37 8.65 -5.80 -13.80
N CYS A 38 7.73 -5.64 -12.85
CA CYS A 38 7.82 -4.60 -11.84
C CYS A 38 9.00 -4.83 -10.87
N ASN A 39 9.25 -6.07 -10.44
CA ASN A 39 10.37 -6.40 -9.56
C ASN A 39 11.72 -6.15 -10.25
N MET A 40 11.87 -6.60 -11.51
CA MET A 40 13.04 -6.31 -12.33
C MET A 40 13.28 -4.80 -12.47
N ALA A 41 12.21 -4.03 -12.73
CA ALA A 41 12.32 -2.57 -12.86
C ALA A 41 12.76 -1.91 -11.55
N VAL A 42 12.21 -2.34 -10.41
CA VAL A 42 12.61 -1.84 -9.08
C VAL A 42 14.08 -2.16 -8.81
N GLN A 43 14.52 -3.39 -9.08
CA GLN A 43 15.90 -3.79 -8.87
C GLN A 43 16.87 -2.95 -9.72
N LEU A 44 16.52 -2.70 -10.98
CA LEU A 44 17.30 -1.81 -11.85
C LEU A 44 17.34 -0.37 -11.29
N MET A 45 16.23 0.16 -10.80
CA MET A 45 16.20 1.50 -10.20
C MET A 45 16.99 1.58 -8.88
N GLN A 46 17.14 0.48 -8.15
CA GLN A 46 17.97 0.38 -6.95
C GLN A 46 19.45 0.30 -7.29
N THR A 47 19.83 -0.51 -8.29
CA THR A 47 21.24 -0.78 -8.63
C THR A 47 21.89 0.35 -9.43
N PHE A 48 21.13 1.06 -10.28
CA PHE A 48 21.68 2.06 -11.20
C PHE A 48 21.40 3.50 -10.79
N THR A 49 22.35 4.37 -11.11
CA THR A 49 22.20 5.84 -11.08
C THR A 49 21.62 6.37 -12.39
N TRP A 50 21.20 7.64 -12.45
CA TRP A 50 20.71 8.28 -13.70
C TRP A 50 21.75 8.30 -14.84
N SER A 51 23.03 8.09 -14.51
CA SER A 51 24.12 7.95 -15.48
C SER A 51 24.39 6.50 -15.91
N PHE A 52 23.54 5.54 -15.51
CA PHE A 52 23.71 4.09 -15.70
C PHE A 52 25.01 3.50 -15.12
N ALA A 53 25.63 4.20 -14.17
CA ALA A 53 26.69 3.62 -13.34
C ALA A 53 26.07 2.86 -12.16
N VAL A 54 26.74 1.80 -11.71
CA VAL A 54 26.39 1.07 -10.48
C VAL A 54 26.52 2.05 -9.30
N ALA A 55 25.47 2.19 -8.50
CA ALA A 55 25.48 3.09 -7.37
C ALA A 55 26.38 2.54 -6.26
N GLU A 56 27.44 3.27 -5.89
CA GLU A 56 28.31 2.91 -4.75
C GLU A 56 27.62 3.12 -3.40
N THR A 57 26.58 3.97 -3.36
CA THR A 57 25.77 4.24 -2.17
C THR A 57 24.29 4.22 -2.53
N SER A 58 23.45 3.62 -1.68
CA SER A 58 22.00 3.51 -1.88
C SER A 58 21.33 4.89 -2.07
N ASP A 59 21.88 5.95 -1.47
CA ASP A 59 21.43 7.34 -1.57
C ASP A 59 21.52 7.95 -2.97
N ALA A 60 22.40 7.43 -3.83
CA ALA A 60 22.63 7.90 -5.20
C ALA A 60 21.77 7.16 -6.24
N SER A 61 21.03 6.14 -5.83
CA SER A 61 20.18 5.34 -6.72
C SER A 61 19.07 6.18 -7.35
N ILE A 62 18.60 5.77 -8.54
CA ILE A 62 17.42 6.38 -9.16
C ILE A 62 16.22 6.27 -8.20
N LEU A 63 16.11 5.15 -7.48
CA LEU A 63 15.04 4.94 -6.49
C LEU A 63 15.05 6.01 -5.40
N ALA A 64 16.21 6.39 -4.87
CA ALA A 64 16.32 7.46 -3.87
C ALA A 64 15.78 8.80 -4.41
N SER A 65 16.09 9.13 -5.66
CA SER A 65 15.59 10.38 -6.28
C SER A 65 14.07 10.41 -6.44
N ILE A 66 13.45 9.26 -6.73
CA ILE A 66 11.99 9.12 -6.89
C ILE A 66 11.30 9.03 -5.52
N ALA A 67 11.92 8.39 -4.52
CA ALA A 67 11.33 8.16 -3.21
C ALA A 67 11.39 9.36 -2.25
N ARG A 68 12.38 10.25 -2.41
CA ARG A 68 12.52 11.50 -1.61
C ARG A 68 11.24 12.34 -1.51
N PRO A 69 10.50 12.65 -2.60
CA PRO A 69 9.25 13.40 -2.47
C PRO A 69 8.16 12.63 -1.71
N PHE A 70 8.12 11.29 -1.82
CA PHE A 70 7.18 10.47 -1.07
C PHE A 70 7.54 10.37 0.43
N ALA A 71 8.81 10.57 0.79
CA ALA A 71 9.25 10.59 2.19
C ALA A 71 8.52 11.66 3.02
N TYR A 72 8.25 12.83 2.44
CA TYR A 72 7.50 13.89 3.12
C TYR A 72 6.08 13.48 3.50
N LEU A 73 5.45 12.58 2.73
CA LEU A 73 4.13 12.05 3.06
C LEU A 73 4.18 11.15 4.30
N LEU A 74 5.29 10.44 4.50
CA LEU A 74 5.48 9.50 5.61
C LEU A 74 5.98 10.18 6.90
N VAL A 75 6.51 11.40 6.84
CA VAL A 75 6.98 12.15 8.03
C VAL A 75 5.91 12.24 9.14
N PRO A 76 4.63 12.57 8.87
CA PRO A 76 3.61 12.62 9.92
C PRO A 76 3.24 11.26 10.53
N ILE A 77 3.59 10.14 9.87
CA ILE A 77 3.28 8.78 10.31
C ILE A 77 4.46 8.15 11.06
N VAL A 78 5.67 8.37 10.58
CA VAL A 78 6.89 7.72 11.10
C VAL A 78 7.68 8.66 12.01
N GLY A 79 7.49 9.97 11.88
CA GLY A 79 8.21 11.00 12.63
C GLY A 79 9.62 11.29 12.13
N VAL A 80 10.10 10.53 11.15
CA VAL A 80 11.45 10.63 10.57
C VAL A 80 11.33 10.81 9.05
N LEU A 81 12.13 11.72 8.49
CA LEU A 81 12.27 11.86 7.05
C LEU A 81 13.29 10.82 6.55
N SER A 82 12.81 9.64 6.20
CA SER A 82 13.60 8.57 5.58
C SER A 82 13.05 8.27 4.19
N TRP A 83 13.92 8.33 3.19
CA TRP A 83 13.57 7.95 1.83
C TRP A 83 13.58 6.44 1.65
N GLU A 84 14.33 5.70 2.46
CA GLU A 84 14.38 4.23 2.45
C GLU A 84 13.02 3.63 2.81
N LEU A 85 12.36 4.19 3.84
CA LEU A 85 10.99 3.79 4.22
C LEU A 85 9.97 4.15 3.14
N ALA A 86 10.16 5.29 2.46
CA ALA A 86 9.31 5.67 1.33
C ALA A 86 9.50 4.75 0.12
N ALA A 87 10.74 4.41 -0.19
CA ALA A 87 11.09 3.47 -1.24
C ALA A 87 10.48 2.09 -0.97
N ALA A 88 10.63 1.58 0.25
CA ALA A 88 10.05 0.30 0.67
C ALA A 88 8.51 0.31 0.64
N ALA A 89 7.87 1.40 1.03
CA ALA A 89 6.41 1.52 0.92
C ALA A 89 5.94 1.53 -0.54
N VAL A 90 6.70 2.19 -1.44
CA VAL A 90 6.39 2.24 -2.87
C VAL A 90 6.53 0.86 -3.51
N THR A 91 7.59 0.12 -3.20
CA THR A 91 7.75 -1.26 -3.69
C THR A 91 6.69 -2.19 -3.10
N GLY A 92 6.19 -1.90 -1.91
CA GLY A 92 5.03 -2.54 -1.29
C GLY A 92 3.72 -2.43 -2.07
N PHE A 93 3.55 -1.41 -2.92
CA PHE A 93 2.39 -1.34 -3.83
C PHE A 93 2.49 -2.35 -4.99
N ILE A 94 3.68 -2.84 -5.31
CA ILE A 94 3.87 -3.89 -6.30
C ILE A 94 3.56 -5.25 -5.67
N ALA A 95 4.23 -5.54 -4.56
CA ALA A 95 4.13 -6.79 -3.81
C ALA A 95 4.43 -6.50 -2.33
N LYS A 96 3.57 -6.96 -1.41
CA LYS A 96 3.66 -6.58 0.01
C LYS A 96 4.84 -7.22 0.72
N GLU A 97 5.21 -8.42 0.29
CA GLU A 97 6.39 -9.18 0.71
C GLU A 97 7.70 -8.49 0.31
N ASN A 98 7.69 -7.74 -0.79
CA ASN A 98 8.90 -7.07 -1.30
C ASN A 98 9.31 -5.84 -0.46
N VAL A 99 8.45 -5.38 0.45
CA VAL A 99 8.77 -4.31 1.40
C VAL A 99 9.98 -4.73 2.25
N VAL A 100 10.01 -5.97 2.74
CA VAL A 100 11.08 -6.44 3.63
C VAL A 100 12.40 -6.55 2.87
N GLY A 101 12.38 -7.09 1.65
CA GLY A 101 13.57 -7.15 0.79
C GLY A 101 14.10 -5.75 0.44
N THR A 102 13.20 -4.79 0.19
CA THR A 102 13.62 -3.40 -0.07
C THR A 102 14.22 -2.73 1.17
N LEU A 103 13.67 -2.98 2.36
CA LEU A 103 14.25 -2.46 3.61
C LEU A 103 15.66 -3.02 3.84
N ALA A 104 15.86 -4.33 3.63
CA ALA A 104 17.16 -4.98 3.79
C ALA A 104 18.23 -4.40 2.86
N VAL A 105 17.86 -4.09 1.60
CA VAL A 105 18.79 -3.50 0.61
C VAL A 105 19.03 -2.00 0.85
N CYS A 106 18.02 -1.26 1.29
CA CYS A 106 18.15 0.19 1.47
C CYS A 106 18.84 0.57 2.80
N PHE A 107 18.63 -0.20 3.87
CA PHE A 107 19.28 0.05 5.17
C PHE A 107 20.56 -0.78 5.33
N VAL A 108 21.70 -0.11 5.26
CA VAL A 108 23.02 -0.74 5.48
C VAL A 108 23.06 -1.39 6.87
N GLY A 109 23.33 -2.70 6.92
CA GLY A 109 23.40 -3.48 8.16
C GLY A 109 22.08 -4.17 8.55
N LEU A 110 20.94 -3.82 7.94
CA LEU A 110 19.67 -4.53 8.18
C LEU A 110 19.65 -5.90 7.49
N GLU A 111 20.39 -6.07 6.39
CA GLU A 111 20.61 -7.34 5.69
C GLU A 111 21.12 -8.47 6.59
N ASN A 112 21.87 -8.15 7.66
CA ASN A 112 22.39 -9.14 8.61
C ASN A 112 21.36 -9.55 9.68
N LEU A 113 20.24 -8.83 9.78
CA LEU A 113 19.19 -9.04 10.77
C LEU A 113 17.88 -9.55 10.14
N VAL A 114 17.86 -9.67 8.81
CA VAL A 114 16.73 -10.15 8.02
C VAL A 114 17.16 -11.44 7.32
N ASP A 115 16.39 -12.50 7.52
CA ASP A 115 16.51 -13.71 6.72
C ASP A 115 15.98 -13.42 5.31
N MET A 116 16.87 -13.45 4.32
CA MET A 116 16.53 -13.13 2.92
C MET A 116 15.78 -14.26 2.21
N ASP A 117 15.82 -15.49 2.74
CA ASP A 117 15.06 -16.62 2.20
C ASP A 117 13.61 -16.61 2.71
N GLU A 118 13.40 -16.21 3.97
CA GLU A 118 12.07 -16.13 4.58
C GLU A 118 11.44 -14.71 4.53
N LEU A 119 12.22 -13.68 4.20
CA LEU A 119 11.82 -12.26 4.28
C LEU A 119 11.27 -11.90 5.67
N ALA A 120 11.91 -12.45 6.70
CA ALA A 120 11.53 -12.29 8.10
C ALA A 120 12.68 -11.70 8.93
N LEU A 121 12.33 -10.95 9.97
CA LEU A 121 13.31 -10.47 10.93
C LEU A 121 13.75 -11.62 11.83
N VAL A 122 15.06 -11.76 12.07
CA VAL A 122 15.59 -12.75 13.03
C VAL A 122 15.02 -12.48 14.42
N GLU A 123 14.55 -13.54 15.10
CA GLU A 123 13.92 -13.41 16.41
C GLU A 123 14.85 -12.69 17.42
N GLY A 124 14.34 -11.64 18.07
CA GLY A 124 15.08 -10.88 19.08
C GLY A 124 15.85 -9.65 18.57
N THR A 125 16.01 -9.45 17.25
CA THR A 125 16.79 -8.32 16.69
C THR A 125 15.99 -7.03 16.49
N GLY A 126 14.70 -7.02 16.89
CA GLY A 126 13.80 -5.87 16.66
C GLY A 126 14.24 -4.55 17.29
N ALA A 127 15.05 -4.58 18.35
CA ALA A 127 15.63 -3.37 18.94
C ALA A 127 16.80 -2.81 18.11
N GLU A 128 17.61 -3.70 17.54
CA GLU A 128 18.77 -3.35 16.70
C GLU A 128 18.32 -2.87 15.33
N ALA A 129 17.31 -3.52 14.73
CA ALA A 129 16.67 -3.07 13.50
C ALA A 129 16.05 -1.67 13.64
N ALA A 130 15.37 -1.40 14.76
CA ALA A 130 14.82 -0.07 15.04
C ALA A 130 15.91 1.00 15.23
N ALA A 131 17.05 0.62 15.79
CA ALA A 131 18.21 1.52 15.94
C ALA A 131 18.85 1.85 14.59
N ILE A 132 19.01 0.86 13.69
CA ILE A 132 19.56 1.05 12.34
C ILE A 132 18.65 1.96 11.51
N MET A 133 17.32 1.75 11.58
CA MET A 133 16.36 2.58 10.86
C MET A 133 16.11 3.95 11.53
N ALA A 134 16.72 4.21 12.69
CA ALA A 134 16.50 5.40 13.52
C ALA A 134 15.00 5.69 13.82
N ILE A 135 14.17 4.64 13.93
CA ILE A 135 12.73 4.77 14.20
C ILE A 135 12.36 4.28 15.59
N THR A 136 11.31 4.88 16.17
CA THR A 136 10.73 4.41 17.43
C THR A 136 9.89 3.15 17.20
N LYS A 137 9.66 2.35 18.25
CA LYS A 137 8.77 1.17 18.17
C LYS A 137 7.33 1.56 17.74
N ALA A 138 6.85 2.72 18.19
CA ALA A 138 5.55 3.26 17.77
C ALA A 138 5.53 3.61 16.27
N ALA A 139 6.62 4.19 15.75
CA ALA A 139 6.77 4.49 14.32
C ALA A 139 6.83 3.21 13.46
N ALA A 140 7.51 2.16 13.93
CA ALA A 140 7.56 0.87 13.24
C ALA A 140 6.16 0.23 13.13
N LEU A 141 5.38 0.26 14.23
CA LEU A 141 4.00 -0.23 14.23
C LEU A 141 3.08 0.61 13.32
N ALA A 142 3.24 1.93 13.33
CA ALA A 142 2.49 2.81 12.43
C ALA A 142 2.81 2.54 10.96
N TYR A 143 4.08 2.36 10.62
CA TYR A 143 4.52 2.00 9.27
C TYR A 143 3.99 0.63 8.81
N LEU A 144 3.98 -0.36 9.70
CA LEU A 144 3.36 -1.67 9.43
C LEU A 144 1.87 -1.52 9.12
N MET A 145 1.14 -0.75 9.94
CA MET A 145 -0.29 -0.51 9.73
C MET A 145 -0.55 0.25 8.42
N PHE A 146 0.30 1.24 8.08
CA PHE A 146 0.23 1.92 6.79
C PHE A 146 0.37 0.93 5.63
N ASN A 147 1.37 0.04 5.68
CA ASN A 147 1.59 -0.96 4.64
C ASN A 147 0.51 -2.05 4.60
N LEU A 148 -0.19 -2.33 5.70
CA LEU A 148 -1.29 -3.28 5.74
C LEU A 148 -2.55 -2.75 5.03
N TYR A 149 -2.88 -1.47 5.23
CA TYR A 149 -4.11 -0.84 4.72
C TYR A 149 -3.95 -0.11 3.38
N THR A 150 -2.71 0.11 2.93
CA THR A 150 -2.43 0.75 1.64
C THR A 150 -2.98 -0.08 0.46
N PRO A 151 -3.36 0.58 -0.66
CA PRO A 151 -3.97 -0.05 -1.82
C PRO A 151 -3.37 -1.41 -2.22
N PRO A 152 -4.21 -2.35 -2.69
CA PRO A 152 -3.74 -3.69 -3.04
C PRO A 152 -2.83 -3.63 -4.28
N CYS A 153 -2.13 -4.73 -4.57
CA CYS A 153 -1.18 -4.77 -5.67
C CYS A 153 -1.82 -4.48 -7.05
N PHE A 154 -1.00 -4.15 -8.05
CA PHE A 154 -1.45 -3.83 -9.41
C PHE A 154 -2.42 -4.86 -10.03
N ALA A 155 -2.28 -6.14 -9.67
CA ALA A 155 -3.17 -7.20 -10.11
C ALA A 155 -4.60 -7.00 -9.57
N ALA A 156 -4.75 -6.65 -8.30
CA ALA A 156 -6.04 -6.38 -7.67
C ALA A 156 -6.66 -5.08 -8.19
N ILE A 157 -5.85 -4.03 -8.39
CA ILE A 157 -6.30 -2.77 -9.02
C ILE A 157 -6.81 -3.04 -10.44
N GLY A 158 -6.11 -3.90 -11.20
CA GLY A 158 -6.53 -4.31 -12.54
C GLY A 158 -7.89 -5.04 -12.54
N ALA A 159 -8.12 -5.92 -11.56
CA ALA A 159 -9.42 -6.56 -11.37
C ALA A 159 -10.52 -5.55 -10.98
N MET A 160 -10.23 -4.63 -10.05
CA MET A 160 -11.17 -3.57 -9.67
C MET A 160 -11.57 -2.68 -10.86
N ASN A 161 -10.63 -2.39 -11.76
CA ASN A 161 -10.91 -1.60 -12.96
C ASN A 161 -11.81 -2.35 -13.95
N ALA A 162 -11.61 -3.67 -14.10
CA ALA A 162 -12.45 -4.51 -14.94
C ALA A 162 -13.90 -4.61 -14.41
N GLU A 163 -14.08 -4.64 -13.09
CA GLU A 163 -15.39 -4.73 -12.43
C GLU A 163 -16.13 -3.38 -12.38
N MET A 164 -15.46 -2.30 -11.98
CA MET A 164 -16.12 -1.00 -11.78
C MET A 164 -16.41 -0.24 -13.08
N LYS A 165 -15.74 -0.59 -14.19
CA LYS A 165 -15.90 0.02 -15.54
C LYS A 165 -15.84 1.57 -15.57
N SER A 166 -15.34 2.20 -14.51
CA SER A 166 -15.25 3.65 -14.36
C SER A 166 -13.97 4.03 -13.63
N ALA A 167 -13.07 4.74 -14.33
CA ALA A 167 -11.80 5.18 -13.78
C ALA A 167 -11.98 6.14 -12.59
N LYS A 168 -13.06 6.92 -12.54
CA LYS A 168 -13.33 7.84 -11.41
C LYS A 168 -13.59 7.09 -10.11
N TRP A 169 -14.32 5.98 -10.19
CA TRP A 169 -14.59 5.12 -9.03
C TRP A 169 -13.37 4.29 -8.63
N LEU A 170 -12.55 3.86 -9.60
CA LEU A 170 -11.26 3.21 -9.32
C LEU A 170 -10.34 4.10 -8.48
N TRP A 171 -10.07 5.31 -8.96
CA TRP A 171 -9.21 6.26 -8.23
C TRP A 171 -9.82 6.71 -6.90
N GLY A 172 -11.16 6.81 -6.83
CA GLY A 172 -11.86 7.04 -5.56
C GLY A 172 -11.65 5.90 -4.54
N GLY A 173 -11.70 4.65 -4.98
CA GLY A 173 -11.44 3.48 -4.13
C GLY A 173 -9.99 3.39 -3.64
N ILE A 174 -9.02 3.63 -4.54
CA ILE A 174 -7.59 3.70 -4.18
C ILE A 174 -7.34 4.83 -3.19
N GLY A 175 -7.90 6.02 -3.45
CA GLY A 175 -7.80 7.17 -2.57
C GLY A 175 -8.40 6.92 -1.20
N LEU A 176 -9.55 6.23 -1.12
CA LEU A 176 -10.19 5.85 0.13
C LEU A 176 -9.33 4.87 0.95
N GLN A 177 -8.74 3.86 0.31
CA GLN A 177 -7.85 2.91 0.97
C GLN A 177 -6.59 3.61 1.48
N LEU A 178 -5.97 4.45 0.67
CA LEU A 178 -4.80 5.23 1.06
C LEU A 178 -5.13 6.18 2.23
N ALA A 179 -6.27 6.86 2.19
CA ALA A 179 -6.72 7.75 3.25
C ALA A 179 -6.98 7.00 4.56
N THR A 180 -7.62 5.83 4.47
CA THR A 180 -7.90 4.98 5.63
C THR A 180 -6.58 4.47 6.24
N GLY A 181 -5.67 3.96 5.42
CA GLY A 181 -4.36 3.50 5.88
C GLY A 181 -3.52 4.61 6.50
N TYR A 182 -3.52 5.80 5.90
CA TYR A 182 -2.86 6.98 6.45
C TYR A 182 -3.44 7.39 7.80
N ALA A 183 -4.77 7.42 7.93
CA ALA A 183 -5.44 7.79 9.17
C ALA A 183 -5.15 6.78 10.30
N VAL A 184 -5.24 5.48 10.02
CA VAL A 184 -4.92 4.43 11.00
C VAL A 184 -3.46 4.52 11.43
N ALA A 185 -2.53 4.66 10.49
CA ALA A 185 -1.11 4.75 10.78
C ALA A 185 -0.76 5.97 11.64
N TYR A 186 -1.32 7.15 11.32
CA TYR A 186 -1.16 8.35 12.12
C TYR A 186 -1.72 8.21 13.54
N LEU A 187 -2.90 7.59 13.70
CA LEU A 187 -3.49 7.35 15.02
C LEU A 187 -2.60 6.42 15.84
N VAL A 188 -2.09 5.35 15.24
CA VAL A 188 -1.18 4.40 15.91
C VAL A 188 0.11 5.10 16.33
N TYR A 189 0.70 5.96 15.48
CA TYR A 189 1.89 6.73 15.83
C TYR A 189 1.61 7.71 16.97
N THR A 190 0.56 8.53 16.85
CA THR A 190 0.23 9.58 17.83
C THR A 190 -0.11 8.98 19.20
N ILE A 191 -1.00 7.98 19.23
CA ILE A 191 -1.38 7.30 20.47
C ILE A 191 -0.19 6.51 21.03
N GLY A 192 0.55 5.80 20.18
CA GLY A 192 1.72 5.03 20.58
C GLY A 192 2.80 5.89 21.22
N THR A 193 3.11 7.05 20.65
CA THR A 193 4.09 8.00 21.20
C THR A 193 3.60 8.67 22.49
N LEU A 194 2.29 9.00 22.59
CA LEU A 194 1.70 9.54 23.82
C LEU A 194 1.76 8.53 24.97
N VAL A 195 1.46 7.25 24.72
CA VAL A 195 1.49 6.19 25.73
C VAL A 195 2.92 5.87 26.19
N THR A 196 3.89 5.97 25.28
CA THR A 196 5.31 5.68 25.59
C THR A 196 6.07 6.89 26.15
N GLY A 197 5.41 8.04 26.37
CA GLY A 197 6.01 9.23 26.96
C GLY A 197 7.06 9.93 26.08
N GLY A 198 7.08 9.63 24.78
CA GLY A 198 8.02 10.22 23.83
C GLY A 198 7.67 11.66 23.47
N ALA A 199 8.68 12.48 23.15
CA ALA A 199 8.44 13.81 22.59
C ALA A 199 7.82 13.69 21.20
N LEU A 200 6.56 14.09 21.07
CA LEU A 200 5.91 14.21 19.77
C LEU A 200 6.61 15.31 18.96
N ASN A 201 6.88 15.03 17.68
CA ASN A 201 7.17 16.10 16.74
C ASN A 201 5.85 16.84 16.48
N THR A 202 5.58 17.89 17.26
CA THR A 202 4.31 18.62 17.25
C THR A 202 3.95 19.15 15.86
N GLY A 203 4.95 19.52 15.05
CA GLY A 203 4.74 19.96 13.67
C GLY A 203 4.25 18.83 12.75
N ALA A 204 4.86 17.66 12.85
CA ALA A 204 4.46 16.47 12.09
C ALA A 204 3.07 15.96 12.54
N ALA A 205 2.78 16.01 13.85
CA ALA A 205 1.48 15.64 14.38
C ALA A 205 0.36 16.57 13.86
N ILE A 206 0.56 17.88 13.91
CA ILE A 206 -0.42 18.85 13.40
C ILE A 206 -0.62 18.68 11.88
N ALA A 207 0.45 18.48 11.11
CA ALA A 207 0.36 18.24 9.67
C ALA A 207 -0.41 16.96 9.35
N GLY A 208 -0.20 15.88 10.10
CA GLY A 208 -0.93 14.62 9.94
C GLY A 208 -2.41 14.76 10.28
N LEU A 209 -2.76 15.51 11.34
CA LEU A 209 -4.15 15.80 11.70
C LEU A 209 -4.86 16.61 10.60
N ILE A 210 -4.20 17.64 10.06
CA ILE A 210 -4.72 18.44 8.94
C ILE A 210 -4.94 17.57 7.71
N ALA A 211 -3.99 16.68 7.38
CA ALA A 211 -4.11 15.76 6.26
C ALA A 211 -5.32 14.81 6.43
N ILE A 212 -5.55 14.27 7.63
CA ILE A 212 -6.71 13.42 7.92
C ILE A 212 -8.01 14.19 7.79
N LEU A 213 -8.08 15.41 8.35
CA LEU A 213 -9.26 16.25 8.25
C LEU A 213 -9.56 16.64 6.80
N ALA A 214 -8.54 16.94 6.00
CA ALA A 214 -8.69 17.20 4.57
C ALA A 214 -9.19 15.96 3.81
N MET A 215 -8.63 14.79 4.08
CA MET A 215 -9.07 13.53 3.46
C MET A 215 -10.51 13.16 3.87
N ALA A 216 -10.87 13.32 5.14
CA ALA A 216 -12.24 13.11 5.62
C ALA A 216 -13.24 14.08 4.97
N ALA A 217 -12.85 15.37 4.82
CA ALA A 217 -13.66 16.36 4.12
C ALA A 217 -13.85 16.01 2.64
N ILE A 218 -12.80 15.57 1.95
CA ILE A 218 -12.87 15.14 0.54
C ILE A 218 -13.83 13.95 0.39
N ILE A 219 -13.73 12.94 1.26
CA ILE A 219 -14.63 11.78 1.24
C ILE A 219 -16.08 12.22 1.51
N ALA A 220 -16.30 13.11 2.48
CA ALA A 220 -17.63 13.64 2.78
C ALA A 220 -18.22 14.41 1.59
N VAL A 221 -17.43 15.24 0.90
CA VAL A 221 -17.88 15.99 -0.30
C VAL A 221 -18.24 15.03 -1.43
N ILE A 222 -17.42 14.01 -1.69
CA ILE A 222 -17.72 12.99 -2.71
C ILE A 222 -19.00 12.22 -2.35
N GLY A 223 -19.16 11.85 -1.08
CA GLY A 223 -20.35 11.15 -0.58
C GLY A 223 -21.64 11.98 -0.70
N ILE A 224 -21.58 13.27 -0.35
CA ILE A 224 -22.71 14.20 -0.49
C ILE A 224 -23.06 14.40 -1.97
N GLY A 225 -22.05 14.59 -2.83
CA GLY A 225 -22.25 14.74 -4.27
C GLY A 225 -22.87 13.50 -4.94
N ALA A 226 -22.44 12.30 -4.53
CA ALA A 226 -23.02 11.04 -5.00
C ALA A 226 -24.48 10.88 -4.53
N ASN A 227 -24.76 11.18 -3.26
CA ASN A 227 -26.11 11.12 -2.70
C ASN A 227 -27.06 12.11 -3.38
N ASN A 228 -26.58 13.33 -3.69
CA ASN A 228 -27.37 14.34 -4.40
C ASN A 228 -27.70 13.92 -5.84
N LYS A 229 -26.76 13.30 -6.55
CA LYS A 229 -27.01 12.76 -7.90
C LYS A 229 -28.05 11.63 -7.89
N LEU A 230 -27.93 10.71 -6.94
CA LEU A 230 -28.92 9.64 -6.76
C LEU A 230 -30.30 10.22 -6.46
N LYS A 231 -30.39 11.17 -5.52
CA LYS A 231 -31.67 11.86 -5.20
C LYS A 231 -32.28 12.55 -6.42
N ALA A 232 -31.47 13.17 -7.28
CA ALA A 232 -31.95 13.80 -8.51
C ALA A 232 -32.48 12.77 -9.54
N GLU A 233 -31.81 11.63 -9.70
CA GLU A 233 -32.28 10.53 -10.56
C GLU A 233 -33.59 9.90 -10.07
N TYR A 234 -33.72 9.70 -8.75
CA TYR A 234 -34.95 9.17 -8.17
C TYR A 234 -36.10 10.18 -8.16
N ALA A 235 -35.82 11.49 -8.13
CA ALA A 235 -36.83 12.53 -8.21
C ALA A 235 -37.45 12.70 -9.61
N LEU A 236 -36.70 12.38 -10.67
CA LEU A 236 -37.17 12.48 -12.08
C LEU A 236 -37.99 11.26 -12.54
N LYS A 237 -38.12 10.22 -11.70
CA LYS A 237 -38.88 8.99 -12.00
C LYS A 237 -40.27 8.94 -11.35
N LYS A 238 -40.76 10.06 -10.83
CA LYS A 238 -42.08 10.20 -10.23
C LYS A 238 -42.97 11.08 -11.10
#